data_AF-A0A1G1IE01-F1
#
_entry.id   AF-A0A1G1IE01-F1
#
_cell.length_a   1.000
_cell.length_b   1.000
_cell.length_c   1.000
_cell.angle_alpha   90.00
_cell.angle_beta   90.00
_cell.angle_gamma   90.00
#
_symmetry.space_group_name_H-M   'P 1'
#
loop_
_entity.id
_entity.type
_entity.pdbx_description
1 polymer ?
#
loop_
_entity_poly.entity_id
_entity_poly.type
_entity_poly.pdbx_seq_one_letter_code
_entity_poly.pdbx_strand_id
1 'polypeptide(L)'
;MKDPIYALLRREVTNVGKEFERLPYERLLVAAEVLSFSRVIEGVEISFSAEAFDVKPNGDAGFCVDASADPNRTGKQPSYQFYKRKDGTVYY
;
A
#
# COMPACT_ATOMS: atom_id res chain seq x y z
N MET A 1 16.55 -13.15 15.01
CA MET A 1 15.66 -12.24 15.77
C MET A 1 14.62 -11.72 14.78
N LYS A 2 13.31 -11.81 15.07
CA LYS A 2 12.30 -11.19 14.20
C LYS A 2 12.40 -9.67 14.38
N ASP A 3 12.54 -8.91 13.30
CA ASP A 3 12.53 -7.45 13.38
C ASP A 3 11.09 -6.99 13.72
N PRO A 4 10.84 -6.46 14.93
CA PRO A 4 9.50 -6.07 15.35
C PRO A 4 8.94 -4.94 14.48
N ILE A 5 9.80 -4.04 13.95
CA ILE A 5 9.37 -2.98 13.04
C ILE A 5 8.92 -3.59 11.72
N TYR A 6 9.68 -4.51 11.14
CA TYR A 6 9.26 -5.18 9.90
C TYR A 6 7.93 -5.93 10.07
N ALA A 7 7.71 -6.59 11.21
CA ALA A 7 6.45 -7.27 11.51
C ALA A 7 5.27 -6.28 11.60
N LEU A 8 5.47 -5.13 12.26
CA LEU A 8 4.50 -4.04 12.33
C LEU A 8 4.19 -3.48 10.93
N LEU A 9 5.22 -3.13 10.15
CA LEU A 9 5.07 -2.64 8.77
C LEU A 9 4.28 -3.63 7.91
N ARG A 10 4.57 -4.93 8.02
CA ARG A 10 3.88 -5.97 7.23
C ARG A 10 2.40 -6.10 7.61
N ARG A 11 2.09 -5.96 8.90
CA ARG A 11 0.70 -5.95 9.39
C ARG A 11 -0.04 -4.73 8.83
N GLU A 12 0.56 -3.55 8.97
CA GLU A 12 -0.11 -2.30 8.61
C GLU A 12 -0.21 -2.08 7.10
N VAL A 13 0.78 -2.46 6.30
CA VAL A 13 0.67 -2.40 4.84
C VAL A 13 -0.45 -3.29 4.32
N THR A 14 -0.71 -4.43 4.98
CA THR A 14 -1.84 -5.30 4.66
C THR A 14 -3.17 -4.66 5.03
N ASN A 15 -3.26 -3.98 6.17
CA ASN A 15 -4.46 -3.27 6.60
C ASN A 15 -4.79 -2.12 5.64
N VAL A 16 -3.79 -1.27 5.35
CA VAL A 16 -3.92 -0.14 4.42
C VAL A 16 -4.22 -0.65 3.01
N GLY A 17 -3.54 -1.70 2.53
CA GLY A 17 -3.84 -2.33 1.25
C GLY A 17 -5.32 -2.70 1.11
N LYS A 18 -5.91 -3.32 2.13
CA LYS A 18 -7.35 -3.64 2.18
C LYS A 18 -8.27 -2.42 2.28
N GLU A 19 -7.80 -1.30 2.83
CA GLU A 19 -8.52 -0.03 2.76
C GLU A 19 -8.56 0.49 1.31
N PHE A 20 -7.43 0.44 0.60
CA PHE A 20 -7.33 0.82 -0.81
C PHE A 20 -8.17 -0.08 -1.73
N GLU A 21 -8.23 -1.39 -1.47
CA GLU A 21 -9.12 -2.30 -2.20
C GLU A 21 -10.58 -1.86 -2.20
N ARG A 22 -11.03 -1.14 -1.16
CA ARG A 22 -12.42 -0.67 -1.03
C ARG A 22 -12.67 0.68 -1.71
N LEU A 23 -11.62 1.40 -2.10
CA LEU A 23 -11.77 2.68 -2.79
C LEU A 23 -12.33 2.49 -4.20
N PRO A 24 -13.11 3.44 -4.74
CA PRO A 24 -13.50 3.44 -6.15
C PRO A 24 -12.27 3.34 -7.07
N TYR A 25 -12.43 2.69 -8.22
CA TYR A 25 -11.34 2.47 -9.19
C TYR A 25 -10.62 3.78 -9.55
N GLU A 26 -11.37 4.86 -9.76
CA GLU A 26 -10.85 6.17 -10.17
C GLU A 26 -9.96 6.80 -9.09
N ARG A 27 -10.19 6.49 -7.80
CA ARG A 27 -9.36 6.99 -6.70
C ARG A 27 -7.98 6.36 -6.70
N LEU A 28 -7.84 5.14 -7.21
CA LEU A 28 -6.55 4.45 -7.32
C LEU A 28 -5.66 5.04 -8.42
N LEU A 29 -6.23 5.78 -9.37
CA LEU A 29 -5.49 6.40 -10.48
C LEU A 29 -4.99 7.82 -10.17
N VAL A 30 -5.25 8.32 -8.96
CA VAL A 30 -4.74 9.61 -8.53
C VAL A 30 -3.23 9.51 -8.28
N ALA A 31 -2.51 10.61 -8.46
CA ALA A 31 -1.07 10.70 -8.26
C ALA A 31 -0.64 10.23 -6.85
N ALA A 32 0.54 9.61 -6.78
CA ALA A 32 1.07 9.01 -5.57
C ALA A 32 1.21 10.00 -4.41
N GLU A 33 1.51 11.27 -4.70
CA GLU A 33 1.64 12.34 -3.70
C GLU A 33 0.34 12.64 -2.96
N VAL A 34 -0.81 12.33 -3.57
CA VAL A 34 -2.13 12.50 -2.95
C VAL A 34 -2.52 11.27 -2.14
N LEU A 35 -2.06 10.08 -2.56
CA LEU A 35 -2.40 8.81 -1.94
C LEU A 35 -1.46 8.42 -0.80
N SER A 36 -0.25 8.99 -0.78
CA SER A 36 0.77 8.74 0.23
C SER A 36 0.49 9.52 1.52
N PHE A 37 0.68 8.88 2.67
CA PHE A 37 0.43 9.49 3.98
C PHE A 37 1.23 8.78 5.07
N SER A 38 1.28 9.38 6.27
CA SER A 38 1.88 8.76 7.45
C SER A 38 0.86 8.57 8.57
N ARG A 39 1.06 7.52 9.40
CA ARG A 39 0.28 7.26 10.62
C ARG A 39 1.22 6.91 11.76
N VAL A 40 0.93 7.37 12.97
CA VAL A 40 1.61 6.92 14.19
C VAL A 40 0.87 5.70 14.74
N ILE A 41 1.54 4.56 14.80
CA ILE A 41 0.98 3.28 15.25
C ILE A 41 1.94 2.68 16.26
N GLU A 42 1.45 2.39 17.48
CA GLU A 42 2.28 1.86 18.57
C GLU A 42 3.52 2.72 18.88
N GLY A 43 3.40 4.05 18.70
CA GLY A 43 4.50 5.00 18.90
C GLY A 43 5.53 5.05 17.77
N VAL A 44 5.30 4.32 16.67
CA VAL A 44 6.14 4.32 15.46
C VAL A 44 5.43 5.13 14.38
N GLU A 45 6.11 6.12 13.81
CA GLU A 45 5.63 6.78 12.60
C GLU A 45 5.88 5.89 11.39
N ILE A 46 4.82 5.51 10.69
CA ILE A 46 4.86 4.68 9.50
C ILE A 46 4.40 5.52 8.32
N SER A 47 5.25 5.60 7.29
CA SER A 47 4.95 6.23 6.01
C SER A 47 4.46 5.18 5.02
N PHE A 48 3.32 5.45 4.38
CA PHE A 48 2.73 4.64 3.33
C PHE A 48 2.86 5.37 2.00
N SER A 49 3.48 4.73 1.02
CA SER A 49 3.52 5.18 -0.37
C SER A 49 2.56 4.33 -1.17
N ALA A 50 1.66 4.93 -1.95
CA ALA A 50 0.64 4.20 -2.68
C ALA A 50 0.49 4.73 -4.10
N GLU A 51 0.50 3.85 -5.10
CA GLU A 51 0.39 4.24 -6.50
C GLU A 51 -0.20 3.15 -7.39
N ALA A 52 -0.80 3.57 -8.51
CA ALA A 52 -1.06 2.67 -9.63
C ALA A 52 0.23 2.48 -10.43
N PHE A 53 0.81 1.28 -10.39
CA PHE A 53 2.06 0.97 -11.09
C PHE A 53 1.84 0.54 -12.55
N ASP A 54 0.61 0.14 -12.90
CA ASP A 54 0.25 -0.30 -14.26
C ASP A 54 -1.23 -0.04 -14.53
N VAL A 55 -1.56 0.21 -15.80
CA VAL A 55 -2.93 0.15 -16.31
C VAL A 55 -2.89 -0.71 -17.56
N LYS A 56 -3.42 -1.93 -17.45
CA LYS A 56 -3.41 -2.93 -18.51
C LYS A 56 -4.23 -2.45 -19.72
N PRO A 57 -4.00 -2.99 -20.94
CA PRO A 57 -4.80 -2.64 -22.12
C PRO A 57 -6.31 -2.85 -21.98
N ASN A 58 -6.75 -3.79 -21.12
CA ASN A 58 -8.16 -4.01 -20.80
C ASN A 58 -8.74 -2.97 -19.81
N GLY A 59 -7.90 -2.06 -19.29
CA GLY A 59 -8.27 -1.02 -18.36
C GLY A 59 -8.29 -1.46 -16.89
N ASP A 60 -7.69 -2.59 -16.53
CA ASP A 60 -7.47 -2.96 -15.13
C ASP A 60 -6.24 -2.22 -14.58
N ALA A 61 -6.33 -1.74 -13.34
CA ALA A 61 -5.24 -1.04 -12.67
C ALA A 61 -4.48 -2.02 -11.77
N GLY A 62 -3.14 -2.07 -11.91
CA GLY A 62 -2.25 -2.63 -10.90
C GLY A 62 -1.93 -1.57 -9.87
N PHE A 63 -2.11 -1.88 -8.59
CA PHE A 63 -1.93 -0.95 -7.48
C PHE A 63 -0.99 -1.53 -6.43
N CYS A 64 -0.10 -0.70 -5.89
CA CYS A 64 0.79 -1.07 -4.80
C CYS A 64 0.68 -0.09 -3.63
N VAL A 65 0.95 -0.61 -2.43
CA VAL A 65 1.17 0.16 -1.21
C VAL A 65 2.45 -0.35 -0.57
N ASP A 66 3.40 0.54 -0.30
CA ASP A 66 4.64 0.26 0.41
C ASP A 66 4.60 0.90 1.79
N ALA A 67 5.16 0.23 2.80
CA ALA A 67 5.30 0.78 4.15
C ALA A 67 6.76 0.92 4.58
N SER A 68 7.07 2.03 5.22
CA SER A 68 8.41 2.33 5.76
C SER A 68 8.33 3.05 7.10
N ALA A 69 9.37 2.91 7.92
CA ALA A 69 9.54 3.61 9.19
C ALA A 69 11.04 3.76 9.51
N ASP A 70 11.39 4.70 10.39
CA ASP A 70 12.75 4.86 10.93
C ASP A 70 12.72 4.62 12.46
N PRO A 71 13.56 3.73 13.02
CA PRO A 71 14.54 2.88 12.34
C PRO A 71 13.96 1.59 11.75
N ASN A 72 14.19 1.36 10.45
CA ASN A 72 13.99 0.06 9.82
C ASN A 72 15.32 -0.70 9.70
N ARG A 73 15.56 -1.65 10.61
CA ARG A 73 16.85 -2.32 10.76
C ARG A 73 17.16 -3.30 9.63
N THR A 74 16.16 -3.74 8.88
CA THR A 74 16.35 -4.71 7.78
C THR A 74 16.58 -4.04 6.43
N GLY A 75 16.28 -2.74 6.30
CA GLY A 75 16.25 -2.04 5.01
C GLY A 75 15.19 -2.56 4.04
N LYS A 76 14.36 -3.53 4.44
CA LYS A 76 13.30 -4.11 3.62
C LYS A 76 11.99 -3.39 3.88
N GLN A 77 11.29 -2.99 2.82
CA GLN A 77 9.95 -2.41 2.90
C GLN A 77 8.95 -3.48 2.45
N PRO A 78 7.98 -3.87 3.30
CA PRO A 78 6.91 -4.74 2.85
C PRO A 78 5.94 -3.96 1.96
N SER A 79 5.46 -4.65 0.94
CA SER A 79 4.51 -4.12 -0.06
C SER A 79 3.21 -4.93 -0.05
N TYR A 80 2.11 -4.29 -0.40
CA TYR A 80 0.83 -4.92 -0.70
C TYR A 80 0.42 -4.57 -2.12
N GLN A 81 0.13 -5.58 -2.95
CA GLN A 81 -0.19 -5.40 -4.36
C GLN A 81 -1.48 -6.12 -4.71
N PHE A 82 -2.28 -5.50 -5.57
CA PHE A 82 -3.47 -6.09 -6.13
C PHE A 82 -3.78 -5.46 -7.50
N TYR A 83 -4.63 -6.11 -8.26
CA TYR A 83 -5.25 -5.57 -9.46
C TYR A 83 -6.72 -5.26 -9.21
N LYS A 84 -7.22 -4.20 -9.86
CA LYS A 84 -8.62 -3.79 -9.77
C LYS A 84 -9.22 -3.51 -11.13
N ARG A 85 -10.39 -4.08 -11.38
CA ARG A 85 -11.22 -3.79 -12.55
C ARG A 85 -12.03 -2.53 -12.35
N LYS A 86 -12.47 -1.91 -13.45
CA LYS A 86 -13.36 -0.71 -13.41
C LYS A 86 -14.70 -0.95 -12.70
N ASP A 87 -15.18 -2.20 -12.67
CA ASP A 87 -16.41 -2.59 -11.97
C ASP A 87 -16.23 -2.71 -10.44
N GLY A 88 -15.01 -2.52 -9.93
CA GLY A 88 -14.68 -2.62 -8.52
C GLY A 88 -14.14 -3.97 -8.07
N THR A 89 -14.10 -4.99 -8.94
CA THR A 89 -13.57 -6.32 -8.61
C THR A 89 -12.05 -6.27 -8.37
N VAL A 90 -11.62 -6.82 -7.24
CA VAL A 90 -10.19 -6.98 -6.87
C VAL A 90 -9.73 -8.40 -7.15
N TYR A 91 -8.50 -8.55 -7.65
CA TYR A 91 -7.81 -9.82 -7.81
C TYR A 91 -6.29 -9.67 -7.56
N TYR A 92 -5.59 -10.78 -7.35
CA TYR A 92 -4.17 -10.79 -6.98
C TYR A 92 -3.34 -11.50 -8.03
#